data_AF-A0A0D6M7I2-F1
#
_entry.id   AF-A0A0D6M7I2-F1
#
_cell.length_a   1.000
_cell.length_b   1.000
_cell.length_c   1.000
_cell.angle_alpha   90.00
_cell.angle_beta   90.00
_cell.angle_gamma   90.00
#
_symmetry.space_group_name_H-M   'P 1'
#
loop_
_entity.id
_entity.type
_entity.pdbx_description
1 polymer ?
#
loop_
_entity_poly.entity_id
_entity_poly.type
_entity_poly.pdbx_seq_one_letter_code
_entity_poly.pdbx_strand_id
1 'polypeptide(L)'
;MSFSSNELNYIVWRYLTESGFEHSAYVFSMESNLLDSDIDCTEVASGALVMMVQRGLFYAEAEFRAMANPDHALLLEEKTDTLGLIEAGEILKIFFHDLLRGFC
;
A
#
# COMPACT_ATOMS: atom_id res chain seq x y z
N MET A 1 -1.90 -4.67 15.24
CA MET A 1 -3.21 -4.67 14.54
C MET A 1 -3.16 -5.79 13.52
N SER A 2 -4.20 -6.61 13.40
CA SER A 2 -4.30 -7.65 12.37
C SER A 2 -5.39 -7.27 11.40
N PHE A 3 -5.10 -7.35 10.10
CA PHE A 3 -6.05 -7.08 9.04
C PHE A 3 -6.68 -8.39 8.57
N SER A 4 -8.00 -8.46 8.46
CA SER A 4 -8.70 -9.65 7.96
C SER A 4 -8.73 -9.66 6.43
N SER A 5 -8.77 -10.86 5.84
CA SER A 5 -8.93 -11.00 4.38
C SER A 5 -10.22 -10.37 3.87
N ASN A 6 -11.27 -10.37 4.67
CA ASN A 6 -12.56 -9.77 4.34
C ASN A 6 -12.43 -8.25 4.18
N GLU A 7 -11.80 -7.57 5.14
CA GLU A 7 -11.54 -6.13 5.05
C GLU A 7 -10.65 -5.78 3.85
N LEU A 8 -9.65 -6.62 3.52
CA LEU A 8 -8.81 -6.44 2.34
C LEU A 8 -9.63 -6.50 1.06
N ASN A 9 -10.44 -7.55 0.94
CA ASN A 9 -11.30 -7.77 -0.20
C ASN A 9 -12.26 -6.60 -0.38
N TYR A 10 -12.85 -6.08 0.71
CA TYR A 10 -13.72 -4.92 0.65
C TYR A 10 -13.04 -3.70 0.05
N ILE A 11 -11.83 -3.37 0.52
CA ILE A 11 -11.08 -2.21 0.05
C ILE A 11 -10.68 -2.38 -1.43
N VAL A 12 -10.31 -3.59 -1.86
CA VAL A 12 -10.01 -3.90 -3.27
C VAL A 12 -11.25 -3.76 -4.13
N TRP A 13 -12.38 -4.35 -3.74
CA TRP A 13 -13.65 -4.21 -4.44
C TRP A 13 -14.04 -2.75 -4.61
N ARG A 14 -13.96 -1.97 -3.52
CA ARG A 14 -14.30 -0.54 -3.54
C ARG A 14 -13.41 0.25 -4.50
N TYR A 15 -12.11 -0.05 -4.56
CA TYR A 15 -11.21 0.55 -5.56
C TYR A 15 -11.63 0.22 -7.00
N LEU A 16 -12.01 -1.04 -7.27
CA LEU A 16 -12.47 -1.44 -8.60
C LEU A 16 -13.74 -0.67 -9.00
N THR A 17 -14.68 -0.51 -8.06
CA THR A 17 -15.90 0.27 -8.27
C THR A 17 -15.61 1.75 -8.49
N GLU A 18 -14.77 2.37 -7.65
CA GLU A 18 -14.40 3.79 -7.75
C GLU A 18 -13.62 4.11 -9.04
N SER A 19 -12.86 3.15 -9.56
CA SER A 19 -12.07 3.29 -10.80
C SER A 19 -12.87 3.00 -12.07
N GLY A 20 -14.12 2.55 -11.95
CA GLY A 20 -14.99 2.21 -13.11
C GLY A 20 -14.73 0.82 -13.70
N PHE A 21 -14.05 -0.08 -13.00
CA PHE A 21 -13.83 -1.47 -13.44
C PHE A 21 -15.04 -2.36 -13.10
N GLU A 22 -16.20 -2.04 -13.66
CA GLU A 22 -17.49 -2.65 -13.29
C GLU A 22 -17.50 -4.18 -13.40
N HIS A 23 -17.01 -4.75 -14.50
CA HIS A 23 -16.96 -6.20 -14.69
C HIS A 23 -16.04 -6.90 -13.70
N SER A 24 -14.87 -6.30 -13.42
CA SER A 24 -13.92 -6.83 -12.44
C SER A 24 -14.48 -6.75 -11.03
N ALA A 25 -15.11 -5.62 -10.67
CA ALA A 25 -15.76 -5.45 -9.37
C ALA A 25 -16.88 -6.48 -9.16
N TYR A 26 -17.66 -6.75 -10.21
CA TYR A 26 -18.72 -7.75 -10.18
C TYR A 26 -18.17 -9.16 -9.92
N VAL A 27 -17.24 -9.63 -10.77
CA VAL A 27 -16.65 -10.98 -10.64
C VAL A 27 -15.94 -11.12 -9.29
N PHE A 28 -15.15 -10.12 -8.90
CA PHE A 28 -14.42 -10.13 -7.64
C PHE A 28 -15.36 -10.20 -6.42
N SER A 29 -16.48 -9.47 -6.44
CA SER A 29 -17.45 -9.52 -5.33
C SER A 29 -18.07 -10.91 -5.12
N MET A 30 -18.23 -11.67 -6.19
CA MET A 30 -18.75 -13.05 -6.14
C MET A 30 -17.67 -14.03 -5.68
N GLU A 31 -16.46 -13.96 -6.24
CA GLU A 31 -15.36 -14.87 -5.91
C GLU A 31 -14.86 -14.70 -4.46
N SER A 32 -14.88 -13.46 -3.95
CA SER A 32 -14.46 -13.14 -2.59
C SER A 32 -15.53 -13.35 -1.53
N ASN A 33 -16.75 -13.76 -1.93
CA ASN A 33 -17.92 -13.91 -1.08
C ASN A 33 -18.21 -12.66 -0.20
N LEU A 34 -18.02 -11.48 -0.78
CA LEU A 34 -18.11 -10.19 -0.08
C LEU A 34 -19.50 -9.91 0.49
N LEU A 35 -20.55 -10.41 -0.16
CA LEU A 35 -21.94 -10.23 0.27
C LEU A 35 -22.32 -11.00 1.54
N ASP A 36 -21.58 -12.07 1.84
CA ASP A 36 -21.80 -12.95 2.99
C ASP A 36 -20.82 -12.64 4.14
N SER A 37 -19.94 -11.66 3.93
CA SER A 37 -18.95 -11.24 4.92
C SER A 37 -19.55 -10.19 5.88
N ASP A 38 -19.40 -10.42 7.18
CA ASP A 38 -19.84 -9.52 8.26
C ASP A 38 -18.88 -8.33 8.40
N ILE A 39 -18.80 -7.49 7.37
CA ILE A 39 -17.95 -6.29 7.36
C ILE A 39 -18.85 -5.07 7.55
N ASP A 40 -18.62 -4.30 8.61
CA ASP A 40 -19.24 -2.98 8.75
C ASP A 40 -18.56 -1.99 7.80
N CYS A 41 -19.21 -1.76 6.67
CA CYS A 41 -18.68 -1.03 5.53
C CYS A 41 -19.09 0.45 5.48
N THR A 42 -19.77 0.93 6.52
CA THR A 42 -20.47 2.22 6.52
C THR A 42 -19.53 3.42 6.55
N GLU A 43 -18.28 3.26 7.02
CA GLU A 43 -17.36 4.38 7.27
C GLU A 43 -16.09 4.40 6.40
N VAL A 44 -15.96 3.53 5.39
CA VAL A 44 -14.78 3.57 4.52
C VAL A 44 -14.83 4.87 3.68
N ALA A 45 -13.73 5.61 3.60
CA ALA A 45 -13.62 6.81 2.77
C ALA A 45 -13.41 6.46 1.30
N SER A 46 -13.73 7.38 0.38
CA SER A 46 -13.36 7.22 -1.03
C SER A 46 -11.83 7.26 -1.20
N GLY A 47 -11.30 6.43 -2.11
CA GLY A 47 -9.86 6.34 -2.34
C GLY A 47 -9.08 5.67 -1.20
N ALA A 48 -9.77 4.96 -0.29
CA ALA A 48 -9.14 4.33 0.87
C ALA A 48 -7.96 3.41 0.50
N LEU A 49 -8.08 2.60 -0.56
CA LEU A 49 -6.99 1.73 -1.01
C LEU A 49 -5.76 2.53 -1.41
N VAL A 50 -5.94 3.56 -2.22
CA VAL A 50 -4.85 4.39 -2.73
C VAL A 50 -4.15 5.10 -1.57
N MET A 51 -4.91 5.65 -0.63
CA MET A 51 -4.38 6.28 0.58
C MET A 51 -3.63 5.28 1.47
N MET A 52 -4.13 4.05 1.61
CA MET A 52 -3.47 3.01 2.38
C MET A 52 -2.11 2.64 1.76
N VAL A 53 -2.06 2.47 0.44
CA VAL A 53 -0.81 2.20 -0.30
C VAL A 53 0.18 3.37 -0.16
N GLN A 54 -0.29 4.60 -0.33
CA GLN A 54 0.51 5.81 -0.12
C GLN A 54 1.13 5.86 1.28
N ARG A 55 0.32 5.63 2.32
CA ARG A 55 0.80 5.66 3.71
C ARG A 55 1.74 4.50 4.02
N GLY A 56 1.49 3.32 3.46
CA GLY A 56 2.39 2.17 3.59
C GLY A 56 3.77 2.45 2.99
N LEU A 57 3.80 3.14 1.84
CA LEU A 57 5.04 3.55 1.19
C LEU A 57 5.84 4.54 2.04
N PHE A 58 5.18 5.60 2.53
CA PHE A 58 5.82 6.56 3.44
C PHE A 58 6.27 5.93 4.75
N TYR A 59 5.52 4.95 5.27
CA TYR A 59 5.92 4.22 6.47
C TYR A 59 7.21 3.42 6.23
N ALA A 60 7.29 2.68 5.13
CA ALA A 60 8.49 1.92 4.79
C ALA A 60 9.71 2.84 4.61
N GLU A 61 9.51 4.00 3.98
CA GLU A 61 10.56 5.01 3.85
C GLU A 61 11.01 5.58 5.22
N ALA A 62 10.06 5.89 6.10
CA ALA A 62 10.35 6.39 7.43
C ALA A 62 11.10 5.34 8.28
N GLU A 63 10.70 4.07 8.17
CA GLU A 63 11.36 2.95 8.83
C GLU A 63 12.81 2.82 8.35
N PHE A 64 13.06 2.92 7.04
CA PHE A 64 14.41 2.94 6.49
C PHE A 64 15.25 4.08 7.06
N ARG A 65 14.73 5.31 7.04
CA ARG A 65 15.45 6.49 7.55
C ARG A 65 15.76 6.36 9.04
N ALA A 66 14.88 5.73 9.82
CA ALA A 66 15.09 5.46 11.23
C ALA A 66 16.14 4.37 11.49
N MET A 67 16.27 3.39 10.58
CA MET A 67 17.25 2.30 10.65
C MET A 67 18.61 2.66 10.03
N ALA A 68 18.64 3.62 9.10
CA ALA A 68 19.84 4.06 8.43
C ALA A 68 20.80 4.71 9.43
N ASN A 69 22.04 4.19 9.49
CA ASN A 69 23.14 4.85 10.18
C ASN A 69 23.33 6.28 9.63
N PRO A 70 23.86 7.23 10.42
CA PRO A 70 24.04 8.62 9.98
C PRO A 70 24.84 8.78 8.68
N ASP A 71 25.69 7.79 8.34
CA ASP A 71 26.45 7.77 7.08
C ASP A 71 25.59 7.46 5.83
N HIS A 72 24.45 6.77 5.98
CA HIS A 72 23.53 6.44 4.88
C HIS A 72 22.41 7.48 4.66
N ALA A 73 22.20 8.39 5.61
CA ALA A 73 21.20 9.45 5.52
C ALA A 73 21.44 10.43 4.35
N LEU A 74 22.71 10.65 4.00
CA LEU A 74 23.13 11.62 2.98
C LEU A 74 22.75 11.25 1.54
N LEU A 75 22.46 9.97 1.25
CA LEU A 75 22.06 9.54 -0.10
C LEU A 75 20.57 9.75 -0.41
N LEU A 76 19.76 10.05 0.60
CA LEU A 76 18.31 10.22 0.44
C LEU A 76 17.87 11.68 0.37
N GLU A 77 18.59 12.60 1.01
CA GLU A 77 18.21 14.01 1.06
C GLU A 77 18.18 14.69 -0.32
N GLU A 78 18.91 14.17 -1.32
CA GLU A 78 18.92 14.77 -2.66
C GLU A 78 17.67 14.43 -3.50
N LYS A 79 16.91 13.37 -3.16
CA LYS A 79 15.88 12.85 -4.06
C LYS A 79 14.44 13.15 -3.65
N THR A 80 14.18 13.50 -2.39
CA THR A 80 12.85 13.27 -1.78
C THR A 80 11.78 14.34 -2.01
N ASP A 81 12.10 15.49 -2.57
CA ASP A 81 11.16 16.63 -2.55
C ASP A 81 10.09 16.61 -3.65
N THR A 82 10.13 15.65 -4.59
CA THR A 82 9.16 15.59 -5.71
C THR A 82 8.67 14.19 -6.11
N LEU A 83 8.96 13.12 -5.35
CA LEU A 83 8.64 11.77 -5.84
C LEU A 83 7.13 11.49 -5.84
N GLY A 84 6.58 11.36 -7.04
CA GLY A 84 5.27 10.74 -7.25
C GLY A 84 5.26 9.26 -6.84
N LEU A 85 4.07 8.65 -6.75
CA LEU A 85 3.88 7.26 -6.30
C LEU A 85 4.71 6.21 -7.06
N ILE A 86 4.94 6.46 -8.35
CA ILE A 86 5.76 5.61 -9.24
C ILE A 86 7.23 5.71 -8.85
N GLU A 87 7.67 6.91 -8.52
CA GLU A 87 9.04 7.27 -8.24
C GLU A 87 9.44 6.81 -6.83
N ALA A 88 8.51 6.86 -5.87
CA ALA A 88 8.68 6.24 -4.55
C ALA A 88 8.72 4.70 -4.61
N GLY A 89 8.09 4.08 -5.62
CA GLY A 89 8.25 2.65 -5.92
C GLY A 89 9.68 2.23 -6.32
N GLU A 90 10.46 3.14 -6.92
CA GLU A 90 11.88 2.91 -7.22
C GLU A 90 12.74 2.93 -5.95
N ILE A 91 12.40 3.75 -4.94
CA ILE A 91 13.06 3.75 -3.63
C ILE A 91 12.82 2.41 -2.93
N LEU A 92 11.60 1.86 -3.03
CA LEU A 92 11.30 0.53 -2.50
C LEU A 92 12.11 -0.59 -3.16
N LYS A 93 12.50 -0.49 -4.44
CA LYS A 93 13.39 -1.48 -5.07
C LYS A 93 14.78 -1.48 -4.42
N ILE A 94 15.31 -0.30 -4.12
CA ILE A 94 16.58 -0.14 -3.41
C ILE A 94 16.44 -0.69 -1.98
N PHE A 95 15.36 -0.33 -1.30
CA PHE A 95 15.04 -0.83 0.04
C PHE A 95 14.90 -2.35 0.08
N PHE A 96 14.14 -2.97 -0.83
CA PHE A 96 14.00 -4.44 -0.90
C PHE A 96 15.30 -5.15 -1.27
N HIS A 97 16.12 -4.55 -2.13
CA HIS A 97 17.42 -5.10 -2.49
C HIS A 97 18.37 -5.14 -1.27
N ASP A 98 18.36 -4.09 -0.44
CA ASP A 98 19.18 -4.04 0.78
C ASP A 98 18.55 -4.85 1.94
N LEU A 99 17.23 -4.91 2.05
CA LEU A 99 16.52 -5.75 3.03
C LEU A 99 16.75 -7.25 2.77
N LEU A 100 16.70 -7.70 1.51
CA LEU A 100 16.96 -9.10 1.16
C LEU A 100 18.41 -9.52 1.37
N ARG A 101 19.37 -8.58 1.33
CA ARG A 101 20.77 -8.86 1.67
C ARG A 101 21.02 -9.01 3.18
N GLY A 102 20.15 -8.48 4.03
CA GLY A 102 20.23 -8.66 5.49
C GLY A 102 19.64 -9.98 6.00
N PHE A 103 18.92 -10.73 5.15
CA PHE A 103 18.25 -11.99 5.51
C PHE A 103 18.93 -13.26 4.96
N CYS A 104 20.15 -13.15 4.42
CA CYS A 104 21.03 -14.29 4.08
C CYS A 104 22.32 -14.25 4.88
#